data_AF-A0A6J4MQS0-F1
#
_entry.id   AF-A0A6J4MQS0-F1
#
_cell.length_a   1.000
_cell.length_b   1.000
_cell.length_c   1.000
_cell.angle_alpha   90.00
_cell.angle_beta   90.00
_cell.angle_gamma   90.00
#
_symmetry.space_group_name_H-M   'P 1'
#
loop_
_entity.id
_entity.type
_entity.pdbx_description
1 polymer ?
#
loop_
_entity_poly.entity_id
_entity_poly.type
_entity_poly.pdbx_seq_one_letter_code
_entity_poly.pdbx_strand_id
1 'polypeptide(L)'
;ELEKAPPTAVEQEYQRLQASIEQQRESLMQEFQLSSVQILESWMLQWPTAASKAQENHNLRAQKLLPLLRPVEQLLEHWGVESIAPVGAEIPYNPQQHQLLEGKAQPGEPVKVRYTGYRQGDKLLYRAKVSPV
;
A
#
# COMPACT_ATOMS: atom_id res chain seq x y z
N GLU A 1 -47.56 -30.26 -0.88
CA GLU A 1 -46.20 -29.74 -1.10
C GLU A 1 -46.26 -28.88 -2.36
N LEU A 2 -45.87 -27.59 -2.28
CA LEU A 2 -45.86 -26.71 -3.46
C LEU A 2 -44.57 -26.99 -4.24
N GLU A 3 -44.70 -27.75 -5.32
CA GLU A 3 -43.65 -28.03 -6.29
C GLU A 3 -43.20 -26.70 -6.90
N LYS A 4 -41.97 -26.26 -6.61
CA LYS A 4 -41.41 -25.04 -7.20
C LYS A 4 -41.38 -25.20 -8.72
N ALA A 5 -41.99 -24.27 -9.44
CA ALA A 5 -41.96 -24.22 -10.89
C ALA A 5 -40.50 -24.28 -11.40
N PRO A 6 -40.23 -24.97 -12.52
CA PRO A 6 -38.88 -25.08 -13.07
C PRO A 6 -38.34 -23.68 -13.37
N PRO A 7 -37.05 -23.43 -13.06
CA PRO A 7 -36.46 -22.12 -13.24
C PRO A 7 -36.51 -21.72 -14.72
N THR A 8 -36.94 -20.49 -14.97
CA THR A 8 -37.00 -19.91 -16.31
C THR A 8 -35.60 -19.83 -16.91
N ALA A 9 -35.49 -19.77 -18.24
CA ALA A 9 -34.20 -19.62 -18.92
C ALA A 9 -33.40 -18.40 -18.41
N VAL A 10 -34.09 -17.35 -17.96
CA VAL A 10 -33.49 -16.15 -17.36
C VAL A 10 -32.89 -16.44 -15.99
N GLU A 11 -33.57 -17.22 -15.14
CA GLU A 11 -33.06 -17.60 -13.82
C GLU A 11 -31.83 -18.51 -13.91
N GLN A 12 -31.80 -19.41 -14.90
CA GLN A 12 -30.64 -20.26 -15.19
C GLN A 12 -29.43 -19.44 -15.66
N GLU A 13 -29.65 -18.50 -16.59
CA GLU A 13 -28.58 -17.62 -17.08
C GLU A 13 -28.04 -16.70 -15.98
N TYR A 14 -28.93 -16.19 -15.11
CA TYR A 14 -28.55 -15.39 -13.95
C TYR A 14 -27.66 -16.19 -12.98
N GLN A 15 -28.05 -17.42 -12.66
CA GLN A 15 -27.24 -18.30 -11.78
C GLN A 15 -25.87 -18.62 -12.40
N ARG A 16 -25.83 -18.87 -13.71
CA ARG A 16 -24.57 -19.09 -14.44
C ARG A 16 -23.66 -17.86 -14.36
N LEU A 17 -24.22 -16.67 -14.56
CA LEU A 17 -23.45 -15.42 -14.49
C LEU A 17 -22.93 -15.16 -13.07
N GLN A 18 -23.75 -15.40 -12.04
CA GLN A 18 -23.31 -15.29 -10.64
C GLN A 18 -22.14 -16.23 -10.33
N ALA A 19 -22.24 -17.50 -10.75
CA ALA A 19 -21.15 -18.46 -10.58
C ALA A 19 -19.88 -18.04 -11.32
N SER A 20 -20.03 -17.51 -12.56
CA SER A 20 -18.90 -17.01 -13.34
C SER A 20 -18.22 -15.81 -12.68
N ILE A 21 -18.99 -14.88 -12.07
CA ILE A 21 -18.43 -13.72 -11.38
C ILE A 21 -17.63 -14.16 -10.16
N GLU A 22 -18.13 -15.10 -9.37
CA GLU A 22 -17.41 -15.58 -8.18
C GLU A 22 -16.11 -16.28 -8.57
N GLN A 23 -16.15 -17.13 -9.61
CA GLN A 23 -14.95 -17.79 -10.12
C GLN A 23 -13.91 -16.78 -10.65
N GLN A 24 -14.36 -15.75 -11.38
CA GLN A 24 -13.47 -14.69 -11.85
C GLN A 24 -12.83 -13.93 -10.68
N ARG A 25 -13.60 -13.64 -9.63
CA ARG A 25 -13.10 -12.97 -8.43
C ARG A 25 -12.03 -13.79 -7.73
N GLU A 26 -12.24 -15.10 -7.60
CA GLU A 26 -11.24 -16.01 -7.02
C GLU A 26 -9.95 -16.03 -7.86
N SER A 27 -10.06 -16.14 -9.19
CA SER A 27 -8.90 -16.09 -10.10
C SER A 27 -8.12 -14.80 -9.94
N LEU A 28 -8.80 -13.65 -9.96
CA LEU A 28 -8.16 -12.35 -9.80
C LEU A 28 -7.45 -12.21 -8.45
N MET A 29 -8.03 -12.77 -7.37
CA MET A 29 -7.39 -12.75 -6.06
C MET A 29 -6.12 -13.62 -6.04
N GLN A 30 -6.16 -14.79 -6.67
CA GLN A 30 -4.99 -15.67 -6.79
C GLN A 30 -3.88 -15.02 -7.63
N GLU A 31 -4.23 -14.41 -8.75
CA GLU A 31 -3.28 -13.68 -9.61
C GLU A 31 -2.65 -12.50 -8.87
N PHE A 32 -3.45 -11.73 -8.13
CA PHE A 32 -2.97 -10.63 -7.29
C PHE A 32 -2.01 -11.10 -6.18
N GLN A 33 -2.33 -12.22 -5.52
CA GLN A 33 -1.46 -12.79 -4.50
C GLN A 33 -0.13 -13.25 -5.11
N LEU A 34 -0.19 -13.95 -6.25
CA LEU A 34 1.00 -14.45 -6.93
C LEU A 34 1.90 -13.30 -7.40
N SER A 35 1.35 -12.26 -8.01
CA SER A 35 2.13 -11.10 -8.46
C SER A 35 2.80 -10.39 -7.29
N SER A 36 2.09 -10.25 -6.15
CA SER A 36 2.64 -9.65 -4.94
C SER A 36 3.80 -10.48 -4.37
N VAL A 37 3.68 -11.82 -4.36
CA VAL A 37 4.75 -12.73 -3.91
C VAL A 37 5.97 -12.66 -4.84
N GLN A 38 5.76 -12.59 -6.15
CA GLN A 38 6.85 -12.47 -7.12
C GLN A 38 7.69 -11.20 -6.90
N ILE A 39 7.03 -10.07 -6.63
CA ILE A 39 7.74 -8.82 -6.30
C ILE A 39 8.54 -8.99 -5.00
N LEU A 40 7.93 -9.60 -3.97
CA LEU A 40 8.55 -9.78 -2.65
C LEU A 40 9.57 -10.92 -2.56
N GLU A 41 9.77 -11.72 -3.61
CA GLU A 41 10.58 -12.95 -3.58
C GLU A 41 11.98 -12.70 -3.00
N SER A 42 12.68 -11.69 -3.53
CA SER A 42 14.03 -11.34 -3.08
C SER A 42 14.08 -10.90 -1.61
N TRP A 43 13.06 -10.19 -1.13
CA TRP A 43 12.95 -9.82 0.28
C TRP A 43 12.69 -11.06 1.15
N MET A 44 11.78 -11.95 0.74
CA MET A 44 11.47 -13.19 1.47
C MET A 44 12.70 -14.09 1.64
N LEU A 45 13.56 -14.16 0.63
CA LEU A 45 14.79 -14.96 0.68
C LEU A 45 15.90 -14.30 1.51
N GLN A 46 16.04 -12.98 1.46
CA GLN A 46 17.20 -12.29 2.03
C GLN A 46 16.95 -11.71 3.43
N TRP A 47 15.72 -11.28 3.73
CA TRP A 47 15.37 -10.64 4.99
C TRP A 47 15.65 -11.52 6.22
N PRO A 48 15.31 -12.82 6.25
CA PRO A 48 15.58 -13.66 7.42
C PRO A 48 17.07 -13.74 7.75
N THR A 49 17.93 -13.88 6.74
CA THR A 49 19.39 -13.89 6.92
C THR A 49 19.92 -12.54 7.38
N ALA A 50 19.41 -11.44 6.82
CA ALA A 50 19.81 -10.11 7.23
C ALA A 50 19.40 -9.80 8.68
N ALA A 51 18.21 -10.22 9.09
CA ALA A 51 17.70 -10.04 10.45
C ALA A 51 18.53 -10.82 11.47
N SER A 52 18.84 -12.10 11.23
CA SER A 52 19.71 -12.91 12.09
C SER A 52 21.10 -12.26 12.23
N LYS A 53 21.72 -11.85 11.12
CA LYS A 53 23.04 -11.18 11.16
C LYS A 53 23.01 -9.83 11.88
N ALA A 54 21.91 -9.09 11.78
CA ALA A 54 21.76 -7.81 12.49
C ALA A 54 21.60 -8.00 14.00
N GLN A 55 20.98 -9.11 14.43
CA GLN A 55 20.86 -9.47 15.84
C GLN A 55 22.21 -9.92 16.42
N GLU A 56 23.00 -10.66 15.64
CA GLU A 56 24.33 -11.13 16.06
C GLU A 56 25.38 -10.00 16.04
N ASN A 57 25.27 -9.08 15.08
CA ASN A 57 26.23 -7.99 14.90
C ASN A 57 25.61 -6.63 15.20
N HIS A 58 25.73 -6.20 16.46
CA HIS A 58 25.28 -4.89 16.93
C HIS A 58 25.97 -3.69 16.25
N ASN A 59 27.10 -3.91 15.56
CA ASN A 59 27.83 -2.88 14.82
C ASN A 59 27.44 -2.85 13.33
N LEU A 60 26.45 -3.65 12.91
CA LEU A 60 25.95 -3.63 11.54
C LEU A 60 25.39 -2.24 11.21
N ARG A 61 25.94 -1.59 10.18
CA ARG A 61 25.44 -0.29 9.70
C ARG A 61 24.03 -0.45 9.14
N ALA A 62 23.07 0.29 9.67
CA ALA A 62 21.66 0.28 9.22
C ALA A 62 21.49 0.52 7.70
N GLN A 63 22.37 1.32 7.08
CA GLN A 63 22.38 1.55 5.63
C GLN A 63 22.47 0.25 4.82
N LYS A 64 23.07 -0.81 5.36
CA LYS A 64 23.15 -2.13 4.70
C LYS A 64 21.80 -2.84 4.60
N LEU A 65 20.82 -2.44 5.41
CA LEU A 65 19.48 -3.02 5.40
C LEU A 65 18.56 -2.33 4.38
N LEU A 66 18.83 -1.07 4.01
CA LEU A 66 17.97 -0.29 3.10
C LEU A 66 17.71 -0.99 1.75
N PRO A 67 18.69 -1.61 1.07
CA PRO A 67 18.43 -2.28 -0.21
C PRO A 67 17.42 -3.43 -0.12
N LEU A 68 17.27 -4.04 1.06
CA LEU A 68 16.31 -5.12 1.28
C LEU A 68 14.87 -4.63 1.27
N LEU A 69 14.62 -3.33 1.49
CA LEU A 69 13.28 -2.77 1.49
C LEU A 69 12.78 -2.38 0.09
N ARG A 70 13.66 -2.37 -0.92
CA ARG A 70 13.27 -2.03 -2.31
C ARG A 70 12.10 -2.85 -2.86
N PRO A 71 12.03 -4.19 -2.63
CA PRO A 71 10.87 -4.97 -3.09
C PRO A 71 9.55 -4.51 -2.45
N VAL A 72 9.60 -4.01 -1.22
CA VAL A 72 8.42 -3.46 -0.54
C VAL A 72 8.03 -2.11 -1.15
N GLU A 73 9.01 -1.25 -1.44
CA GLU A 73 8.79 0.02 -2.14
C GLU A 73 8.16 -0.22 -3.53
N GLN A 74 8.71 -1.17 -4.29
CA GLN A 74 8.18 -1.59 -5.59
C GLN A 74 6.77 -2.15 -5.51
N LEU A 75 6.45 -2.91 -4.45
CA LEU A 75 5.10 -3.43 -4.25
C LEU A 75 4.10 -2.30 -3.99
N LEU A 76 4.46 -1.31 -3.19
CA LEU A 76 3.63 -0.14 -2.93
C LEU A 76 3.38 0.66 -4.22
N GLU A 77 4.43 0.88 -5.02
CA GLU A 77 4.31 1.51 -6.35
C GLU A 77 3.40 0.70 -7.27
N HIS A 78 3.55 -0.63 -7.30
CA HIS A 78 2.69 -1.52 -8.10
C HIS A 78 1.21 -1.44 -7.70
N TRP A 79 0.93 -1.20 -6.42
CA TRP A 79 -0.44 -0.96 -5.92
C TRP A 79 -0.93 0.48 -6.10
N GLY A 80 -0.11 1.36 -6.72
CA GLY A 80 -0.41 2.77 -6.90
C GLY A 80 -0.38 3.58 -5.60
N VAL A 81 0.33 3.09 -4.58
CA VAL A 81 0.53 3.78 -3.31
C VAL A 81 1.75 4.69 -3.43
N GLU A 82 1.51 5.99 -3.31
CA GLU A 82 2.53 7.01 -3.50
C GLU A 82 2.72 7.85 -2.24
N SER A 83 3.96 8.26 -1.99
CA SER A 83 4.28 9.20 -0.92
C SER A 83 3.88 10.63 -1.30
N ILE A 84 3.31 11.38 -0.37
CA ILE A 84 2.93 12.80 -0.59
C ILE A 84 4.18 13.66 -0.80
N ALA A 85 5.22 13.43 0.01
CA ALA A 85 6.51 14.08 -0.07
C ALA A 85 7.56 13.32 0.75
N PRO A 86 8.86 13.37 0.39
CA PRO A 86 9.90 12.72 1.16
C PRO A 86 10.14 13.42 2.50
N VAL A 87 10.62 12.66 3.49
CA VAL A 87 10.99 13.22 4.80
C VAL A 87 12.10 14.25 4.63
N GLY A 88 11.93 15.40 5.29
CA GLY A 88 12.85 16.53 5.23
C GLY A 88 12.59 17.51 4.08
N ALA A 89 11.70 17.18 3.14
CA ALA A 89 11.28 18.14 2.10
C ALA A 89 10.54 19.33 2.71
N GLU A 90 10.72 20.49 2.08
CA GLU A 90 9.95 21.71 2.35
C GLU A 90 8.91 21.88 1.25
N ILE A 91 7.64 21.91 1.65
CA ILE A 91 6.49 21.94 0.73
C ILE A 91 5.46 22.96 1.22
N PRO A 92 4.64 23.54 0.33
CA PRO A 92 3.55 24.42 0.75
C PRO A 92 2.54 23.66 1.61
N TYR A 93 2.13 24.24 2.72
CA TYR A 93 1.19 23.61 3.63
C TYR A 93 -0.19 23.46 2.98
N ASN A 94 -0.67 22.22 2.90
CA ASN A 94 -2.01 21.89 2.48
C ASN A 94 -2.73 21.15 3.63
N PRO A 95 -3.69 21.77 4.34
CA PRO A 95 -4.41 21.13 5.45
C PRO A 95 -5.16 19.84 5.08
N GLN A 96 -5.48 19.63 3.80
CA GLN A 96 -6.15 18.40 3.35
C GLN A 96 -5.19 17.21 3.35
N GLN A 97 -3.92 17.45 2.99
CA GLN A 97 -2.89 16.42 2.82
C GLN A 97 -1.90 16.38 3.99
N HIS A 98 -1.81 17.44 4.79
CA HIS A 98 -0.80 17.61 5.84
C HIS A 98 -1.44 17.78 7.22
N GLN A 99 -0.75 17.29 8.24
CA GLN A 99 -1.06 17.46 9.65
C GLN A 99 0.10 18.16 10.34
N LEU A 100 -0.14 19.33 10.94
CA LEU A 100 0.86 20.02 11.75
C LEU A 100 1.09 19.23 13.05
N LEU A 101 2.35 18.93 13.35
CA LEU A 101 2.75 18.33 14.63
C LEU A 101 2.79 19.36 15.76
N GLU A 102 3.18 20.58 15.42
CA GLU A 102 3.39 21.68 16.34
C GLU A 102 3.23 23.01 15.59
N GLY A 103 3.01 24.08 16.35
CA GLY A 103 2.91 25.43 15.79
C GLY A 103 1.66 25.66 14.94
N LYS A 104 1.72 26.71 14.12
CA LYS A 104 0.68 27.10 13.17
C LYS A 104 1.34 27.41 11.83
N ALA A 105 0.69 27.02 10.75
CA ALA A 105 1.04 27.41 9.39
C ALA A 105 -0.24 27.73 8.63
N GLN A 106 -0.22 28.77 7.81
CA GLN A 106 -1.30 29.09 6.91
C GLN A 106 -1.19 28.25 5.62
N PRO A 107 -2.31 27.94 4.95
CA PRO A 107 -2.25 27.24 3.67
C PRO A 107 -1.30 27.95 2.69
N GLY A 108 -0.39 27.20 2.08
CA GLY A 108 0.64 27.71 1.18
C GLY A 108 1.97 28.08 1.86
N GLU A 109 2.02 28.27 3.18
CA GLU A 109 3.27 28.54 3.89
C GLU A 109 4.20 27.32 3.87
N PRO A 110 5.53 27.50 3.80
CA PRO A 110 6.47 26.39 3.76
C PRO A 110 6.45 25.61 5.07
N VAL A 111 6.34 24.28 4.95
CA VAL A 111 6.41 23.35 6.08
C VAL A 111 7.37 22.23 5.75
N LYS A 112 8.07 21.73 6.78
CA LYS A 112 9.01 20.63 6.67
C LYS A 112 8.34 19.30 6.99
N VAL A 113 8.48 18.31 6.11
CA VAL A 113 7.97 16.96 6.31
C VAL A 113 8.76 16.23 7.39
N ARG A 114 8.09 15.84 8.47
CA ARG A 114 8.65 15.02 9.56
C ARG A 114 8.33 13.55 9.37
N TYR A 115 7.12 13.25 8.92
CA TYR A 115 6.72 11.90 8.50
C TYR A 115 5.99 11.99 7.18
N THR A 116 6.37 11.13 6.24
CA THR A 116 5.69 11.07 4.95
C THR A 116 4.24 10.62 5.11
N GLY A 117 3.36 11.15 4.27
CA GLY A 117 2.00 10.67 4.10
C GLY A 117 1.87 9.86 2.83
N TYR A 118 0.74 9.18 2.65
CA TYR A 118 0.51 8.31 1.51
C TYR A 118 -0.86 8.53 0.89
N ARG A 119 -0.94 8.30 -0.42
CA ARG A 119 -2.19 8.27 -1.19
C ARG A 119 -2.21 7.05 -2.10
N GLN A 120 -3.40 6.62 -2.49
CA GLN A 120 -3.60 5.61 -3.52
C GLN A 120 -4.58 6.17 -4.55
N GLY A 121 -4.08 6.56 -5.72
CA GLY A 121 -4.84 7.40 -6.67
C GLY A 121 -5.28 8.70 -6.00
N ASP A 122 -6.59 8.96 -5.99
CA ASP A 122 -7.20 10.13 -5.36
C ASP A 122 -7.49 9.93 -3.86
N LYS A 123 -7.35 8.71 -3.36
CA LYS A 123 -7.65 8.39 -1.96
C LYS A 123 -6.45 8.71 -1.08
N LEU A 124 -6.61 9.69 -0.20
CA LEU A 124 -5.66 9.94 0.88
C LEU A 124 -5.71 8.77 1.90
N LEU A 125 -4.58 8.11 2.11
CA LEU A 125 -4.44 7.05 3.12
C LEU A 125 -3.99 7.64 4.45
N TYR A 126 -2.92 8.45 4.41
CA TYR A 126 -2.33 9.09 5.58
C TYR A 126 -1.88 10.50 5.24
N ARG A 127 -2.20 11.45 6.11
CA ARG A 127 -1.66 12.81 6.02
C ARG A 127 -0.17 12.81 6.34
N ALA A 128 0.61 13.59 5.58
CA ALA A 128 2.00 13.84 5.92
C ALA A 128 2.05 14.68 7.19
N LYS A 129 2.91 14.31 8.14
CA LYS A 129 3.09 15.08 9.38
C LYS A 129 4.20 16.09 9.16
N VAL A 130 3.90 17.35 9.41
CA VAL A 130 4.78 18.48 9.06
C VAL A 130 4.96 19.43 10.25
N SER A 131 6.05 20.18 10.26
CA SER A 131 6.27 21.31 11.18
C SER A 131 6.49 22.58 10.36
N PRO A 132 6.11 23.78 10.85
CA PRO A 132 6.56 25.04 10.27
C PRO A 132 8.09 25.10 10.17
N VAL A 133 8.60 25.78 9.14
CA VAL A 133 10.04 26.05 8.94
C VAL A 133 10.47 27.25 9.78
#